data_AF-A0A263E0B6-F1
#
_entry.id   AF-A0A263E0B6-F1
#
_cell.length_a   1.000
_cell.length_b   1.000
_cell.length_c   1.000
_cell.angle_alpha   90.00
_cell.angle_beta   90.00
_cell.angle_gamma   90.00
#
_symmetry.space_group_name_H-M   'P 1'
#
loop_
_entity.id
_entity.type
_entity.pdbx_description
1 polymer ?
#
loop_
_entity_poly.entity_id
_entity_poly.type
_entity_poly.pdbx_seq_one_letter_code
_entity_poly.pdbx_strand_id
1 'polypeptide(L)'
;MWPRDEQFGGHRAEIDHWGVHHAPTQHPILRYYLATADWRAIQVQEVPEPFADPTLMGSWREVAAPWGSQSQLALPVHVGVGSHRAFVMGRTDPFTPDEMRMAGCLQHLLRSLDRQVAEFRKRCDGAVARDVATSLHLTPRELAVLAQLADGLTAGAIGRRLLITERTVHKHLERVYAKLGVRDRLGAVLRAQRLGLLDRR
;
A
#
# COMPACT_ATOMS: atom_id res chain seq x y z
N MET A 1 16.35 -3.06 11.07
CA MET A 1 16.93 -1.85 11.67
C MET A 1 16.54 -0.70 10.75
N TRP A 2 15.54 0.09 11.16
CA TRP A 2 15.04 1.27 10.42
C TRP A 2 16.11 2.38 10.47
N PRO A 3 16.19 3.32 9.50
CA PRO A 3 17.16 4.41 9.58
C PRO A 3 17.04 5.17 10.92
N ARG A 4 18.18 5.49 11.53
CA ARG A 4 18.27 6.26 12.78
C ARG A 4 18.10 7.75 12.50
N ASP A 5 17.58 8.51 13.45
CA ASP A 5 17.31 9.96 13.29
C ASP A 5 18.54 10.78 12.88
N GLU A 6 19.74 10.35 13.28
CA GLU A 6 21.04 10.92 12.87
C GLU A 6 21.23 10.96 11.35
N GLN A 7 20.64 10.01 10.61
CA GLN A 7 20.71 9.93 9.15
C GLN A 7 19.87 11.01 8.44
N PHE A 8 18.99 11.69 9.18
CA PHE A 8 18.13 12.78 8.70
C PHE A 8 18.53 14.14 9.28
N GLY A 9 19.74 14.26 9.85
CA GLY A 9 20.22 15.50 10.45
C GLY A 9 19.36 16.01 11.61
N GLY A 10 18.61 15.13 12.29
CA GLY A 10 17.68 15.52 13.37
C GLY A 10 16.30 16.01 12.89
N HIS A 11 16.04 16.09 11.59
CA HIS A 11 14.80 16.62 11.04
C HIS A 11 13.72 15.57 10.74
N ARG A 12 13.90 14.33 11.18
CA ARG A 12 12.99 13.22 10.81
C ARG A 12 11.52 13.52 11.12
N ALA A 13 11.22 14.07 12.29
CA ALA A 13 9.84 14.38 12.67
C ALA A 13 9.20 15.45 11.75
N GLU A 14 9.97 16.43 11.30
CA GLU A 14 9.53 17.45 10.36
C GLU A 14 9.32 16.87 8.96
N ILE A 15 10.24 16.01 8.51
CA ILE A 15 10.13 15.27 7.24
C ILE A 15 8.88 14.41 7.23
N ASP A 16 8.66 13.62 8.30
CA ASP A 16 7.50 12.75 8.41
C ASP A 16 6.20 13.57 8.46
N HIS A 17 6.16 14.65 9.24
CA HIS A 17 4.99 15.54 9.32
C HIS A 17 4.67 16.19 7.96
N TRP A 18 5.67 16.79 7.30
CA TRP A 18 5.48 17.39 5.99
C TRP A 18 5.09 16.35 4.94
N GLY A 19 5.74 15.18 4.96
CA GLY A 19 5.48 14.05 4.08
C GLY A 19 4.02 13.58 4.14
N VAL A 20 3.44 13.51 5.33
CA VAL A 20 2.06 13.05 5.54
C VAL A 20 1.04 14.13 5.14
N HIS A 21 1.28 15.40 5.46
CA HIS A 21 0.26 16.44 5.35
C HIS A 21 0.34 17.29 4.08
N HIS A 22 1.52 17.41 3.46
CA HIS A 22 1.78 18.39 2.42
C HIS A 22 2.33 17.77 1.13
N ALA A 23 3.11 16.68 1.21
CA ALA A 23 3.75 16.11 0.03
C ALA A 23 2.79 15.76 -1.12
N PRO A 24 1.57 15.20 -0.90
CA PRO A 24 0.67 14.86 -2.02
C PRO A 24 0.27 16.05 -2.90
N THR A 25 0.29 17.27 -2.37
CA THR A 25 -0.14 18.50 -3.07
C THR A 25 1.00 19.47 -3.33
N GLN A 26 2.12 19.37 -2.60
CA GLN A 26 3.24 20.31 -2.66
C GLN A 26 4.55 19.67 -3.14
N HIS A 27 4.65 18.34 -3.21
CA HIS A 27 5.85 17.67 -3.69
C HIS A 27 5.81 17.49 -5.22
N PRO A 28 6.77 18.05 -5.97
CA PRO A 28 6.71 18.07 -7.45
C PRO A 28 6.69 16.66 -8.06
N ILE A 29 7.65 15.81 -7.67
CA ILE A 29 7.74 14.42 -8.12
C ILE A 29 6.49 13.61 -7.74
N LEU A 30 6.01 13.72 -6.50
CA LEU A 30 4.86 12.92 -6.07
C LEU A 30 3.59 13.33 -6.82
N ARG A 31 3.35 14.65 -6.99
CA ARG A 31 2.24 15.17 -7.80
C ARG A 31 2.29 14.62 -9.22
N TYR A 32 3.48 14.65 -9.83
CA TYR A 32 3.69 14.13 -11.17
C TYR A 32 3.31 12.64 -11.28
N TYR A 33 3.82 11.79 -10.38
CA TYR A 33 3.51 10.36 -10.43
C TYR A 33 2.06 10.05 -10.09
N LEU A 34 1.46 10.74 -9.12
CA LEU A 34 0.05 10.54 -8.77
C LEU A 34 -0.88 10.95 -9.91
N ALA A 35 -0.53 11.98 -10.69
CA ALA A 35 -1.34 12.45 -11.80
C ALA A 35 -1.15 11.64 -13.09
N THR A 36 0.06 11.18 -13.38
CA THR A 36 0.41 10.59 -14.69
C THR A 36 0.52 9.08 -14.66
N ALA A 37 0.68 8.50 -13.47
CA ALA A 37 1.11 7.11 -13.31
C ALA A 37 2.40 6.74 -14.07
N ASP A 38 3.27 7.73 -14.36
CA ASP A 38 4.60 7.45 -14.89
C ASP A 38 5.38 6.58 -13.89
N TRP A 39 6.32 5.82 -14.40
CA TRP A 39 7.10 4.83 -13.70
C TRP A 39 8.60 5.04 -13.88
N ARG A 40 9.04 5.96 -14.75
CA ARG A 40 10.46 6.20 -14.99
C ARG A 40 11.13 6.82 -13.77
N ALA A 41 12.41 6.51 -13.55
CA ALA A 41 13.24 7.23 -12.61
C ALA A 41 13.39 8.68 -13.08
N ILE A 42 13.06 9.65 -12.23
CA ILE A 42 13.23 11.08 -12.54
C ILE A 42 13.85 11.79 -11.35
N GLN A 43 14.62 12.83 -11.63
CA GLN A 43 15.01 13.80 -10.62
C GLN A 43 14.08 15.02 -10.64
N VAL A 44 14.04 15.77 -9.53
CA VAL A 44 13.11 16.90 -9.34
C VAL A 44 13.23 17.96 -10.43
N GLN A 45 14.42 18.15 -10.99
CA GLN A 45 14.72 19.11 -12.05
C GLN A 45 14.17 18.68 -13.43
N GLU A 46 13.85 17.40 -13.59
CA GLU A 46 13.29 16.83 -14.83
C GLU A 46 11.76 16.73 -14.79
N VAL A 47 11.13 17.14 -13.68
CA VAL A 47 9.67 17.12 -13.55
C VAL A 47 9.06 18.13 -14.55
N PRO A 48 8.14 17.70 -15.44
CA PRO A 48 7.56 18.60 -16.43
C PRO A 48 6.66 19.68 -15.80
N GLU A 49 6.59 20.84 -16.45
CA GLU A 49 5.46 21.76 -16.28
C GLU A 49 4.16 21.03 -16.69
N PRO A 50 3.05 21.11 -15.91
CA PRO A 50 2.74 22.05 -14.82
C PRO A 50 3.01 21.52 -13.40
N PHE A 51 3.72 20.41 -13.26
CA PHE A 51 3.92 19.76 -11.96
C PHE A 51 5.07 20.36 -11.14
N ALA A 52 5.84 21.26 -11.75
CA ALA A 52 7.04 21.87 -11.19
C ALA A 52 7.18 23.34 -11.60
N ASP A 53 6.10 24.12 -11.48
CA ASP A 53 6.15 25.56 -11.76
C ASP A 53 7.16 26.28 -10.84
N PRO A 54 7.69 27.46 -11.23
CA PRO A 54 8.72 28.16 -10.46
C PRO A 54 8.35 28.45 -9.00
N THR A 55 7.06 28.68 -8.71
CA THR A 55 6.58 28.98 -7.35
C THR A 55 6.64 27.71 -6.49
N LEU A 56 6.16 26.59 -7.04
CA LEU A 56 6.25 25.29 -6.39
C LEU A 56 7.71 24.86 -6.19
N MET A 57 8.56 25.05 -7.20
CA MET A 57 10.00 24.76 -7.10
C MET A 57 10.69 25.56 -6.01
N GLY A 58 10.37 26.86 -5.89
CA GLY A 58 10.87 27.70 -4.80
C GLY A 58 10.46 27.16 -3.43
N SER A 59 9.15 26.92 -3.27
CA SER A 59 8.58 26.38 -2.02
C SER A 59 9.21 25.02 -1.65
N TRP A 60 9.37 24.12 -2.61
CA TRP A 60 10.01 22.82 -2.40
C TRP A 60 11.47 22.96 -1.97
N ARG A 61 12.24 23.85 -2.60
CA ARG A 61 13.65 24.08 -2.22
C ARG A 61 13.79 24.61 -0.80
N GLU A 62 12.90 25.51 -0.37
CA GLU A 62 12.88 26.03 0.99
C GLU A 62 12.58 24.92 2.00
N VAL A 63 11.59 24.06 1.71
CA VAL A 63 11.26 22.90 2.56
C VAL A 63 12.39 21.88 2.62
N ALA A 64 13.06 21.62 1.49
CA ALA A 64 14.08 20.58 1.40
C ALA A 64 15.48 21.06 1.84
N ALA A 65 15.69 22.37 1.99
CA ALA A 65 16.97 22.96 2.36
C ALA A 65 17.50 22.51 3.74
N PRO A 66 16.69 22.49 4.82
CA PRO A 66 17.16 22.04 6.14
C PRO A 66 17.67 20.59 6.12
N TRP A 67 17.19 19.77 5.18
CA TRP A 67 17.50 18.34 5.10
C TRP A 67 18.59 18.03 4.07
N GLY A 68 19.18 19.05 3.42
CA GLY A 68 20.19 18.87 2.38
C GLY A 68 19.69 18.08 1.16
N SER A 69 18.39 18.10 0.90
CA SER A 69 17.72 17.24 -0.09
C SER A 69 17.04 18.05 -1.20
N GLN A 70 17.63 19.17 -1.59
CA GLN A 70 17.06 20.08 -2.60
C GLN A 70 16.97 19.43 -3.98
N SER A 71 17.90 18.53 -4.28
CA SER A 71 17.86 17.62 -5.42
C SER A 71 17.38 16.26 -4.96
N GLN A 72 16.28 15.78 -5.54
CA GLN A 72 15.75 14.45 -5.25
C GLN A 72 15.61 13.64 -6.53
N LEU A 73 16.03 12.39 -6.46
CA LEU A 73 15.80 11.34 -7.44
C LEU A 73 14.79 10.34 -6.86
N ALA A 74 13.75 10.04 -7.64
CA ALA A 74 12.77 9.03 -7.28
C ALA A 74 12.86 7.81 -8.19
N LEU A 75 12.70 6.64 -7.59
CA LEU A 75 12.70 5.32 -8.21
C LEU A 75 11.38 4.63 -7.85
N PRO A 76 10.28 4.90 -8.59
CA PRO A 76 9.03 4.19 -8.41
C PRO A 76 9.20 2.67 -8.53
N VAL A 77 8.67 1.93 -7.57
CA VAL A 77 8.60 0.46 -7.62
C VAL A 77 7.18 -0.06 -7.81
N HIS A 78 6.19 0.73 -7.37
CA HIS A 78 4.77 0.48 -7.59
C HIS A 78 4.03 1.79 -7.80
N VAL A 79 3.21 1.85 -8.84
CA VAL A 79 2.33 2.98 -9.14
C VAL A 79 0.98 2.40 -9.53
N GLY A 80 -0.03 2.66 -8.70
CA GLY A 80 -1.39 2.13 -8.86
C GLY A 80 -2.41 3.10 -8.29
N VAL A 81 -3.69 2.87 -8.60
CA VAL A 81 -4.79 3.71 -8.11
C VAL A 81 -4.82 3.68 -6.58
N GLY A 82 -4.54 4.81 -5.95
CA GLY A 82 -4.50 4.94 -4.48
C GLY A 82 -3.28 4.32 -3.80
N SER A 83 -2.28 3.83 -4.54
CA SER A 83 -1.09 3.19 -3.98
C SER A 83 0.15 3.57 -4.80
N HIS A 84 1.06 4.30 -4.16
CA HIS A 84 2.33 4.69 -4.74
C HIS A 84 3.47 4.29 -3.81
N ARG A 85 4.49 3.63 -4.34
CA ARG A 85 5.69 3.26 -3.60
C ARG A 85 6.92 3.55 -4.46
N ALA A 86 7.84 4.29 -3.90
CA ALA A 86 9.09 4.64 -4.53
C ALA A 86 10.22 4.60 -3.51
N PHE A 87 11.45 4.41 -3.99
CA PHE A 87 12.65 4.77 -3.26
C PHE A 87 13.04 6.19 -3.66
N VAL A 88 13.48 7.01 -2.71
CA VAL A 88 13.89 8.38 -2.96
C VAL A 88 15.30 8.58 -2.44
N MET A 89 16.11 9.28 -3.21
CA MET A 89 17.45 9.70 -2.83
C MET A 89 17.53 11.22 -2.90
N GLY A 90 17.90 11.84 -1.78
CA GLY A 90 18.08 13.28 -1.66
C GLY A 90 19.54 13.66 -1.56
N ARG A 91 19.92 14.77 -2.19
CA ARG A 91 21.21 15.46 -2.01
C ARG A 91 21.10 16.94 -2.39
N THR A 92 22.18 17.70 -2.24
CA THR A 92 22.20 19.13 -2.58
C THR A 92 22.22 19.35 -4.10
N ASP A 93 23.06 18.61 -4.83
CA ASP A 93 23.31 18.83 -6.26
C ASP A 93 22.49 17.92 -7.19
N PRO A 94 22.17 18.35 -8.43
CA PRO A 94 21.52 17.51 -9.45
C PRO A 94 22.27 16.21 -9.73
N PHE A 95 21.53 15.16 -10.08
CA PHE A 95 22.07 13.87 -10.51
C PHE A 95 22.66 13.98 -11.91
N THR A 96 23.88 13.47 -12.08
CA THR A 96 24.56 13.45 -13.38
C THR A 96 23.83 12.51 -14.35
N PRO A 97 23.99 12.69 -15.66
CA PRO A 97 23.39 11.78 -16.65
C PRO A 97 23.75 10.31 -16.44
N ASP A 98 24.95 10.03 -15.94
CA ASP A 98 25.45 8.68 -15.71
C ASP A 98 24.79 8.04 -14.48
N GLU A 99 24.63 8.81 -13.40
CA GLU A 99 23.87 8.42 -12.21
C GLU A 99 22.40 8.17 -12.56
N MET A 100 21.79 9.00 -13.42
CA MET A 100 20.42 8.81 -13.88
C MET A 100 20.25 7.53 -14.70
N ARG A 101 21.22 7.19 -15.58
CA ARG A 101 21.21 5.91 -16.31
C ARG A 101 21.34 4.72 -15.35
N MET A 102 22.26 4.79 -14.39
CA MET A 102 22.43 3.77 -13.35
C MET A 102 21.15 3.61 -12.52
N ALA A 103 20.50 4.71 -12.16
CA ALA A 103 19.25 4.72 -11.43
C ALA A 103 18.14 3.99 -12.19
N GLY A 104 18.02 4.22 -13.50
CA GLY A 104 17.12 3.46 -14.37
C GLY A 104 17.40 1.95 -14.33
N CYS A 105 18.67 1.54 -14.43
CA CYS A 105 19.05 0.12 -14.30
C CYS A 105 18.69 -0.46 -12.92
N LEU A 106 19.02 0.26 -11.85
CA LEU A 106 18.73 -0.15 -10.47
C LEU A 106 17.23 -0.28 -10.21
N GLN A 107 16.42 0.63 -10.77
CA GLN A 107 14.97 0.62 -10.62
C GLN A 107 14.37 -0.72 -11.07
N HIS A 108 14.87 -1.31 -12.16
CA HIS A 108 14.38 -2.62 -12.63
C HIS A 108 14.60 -3.73 -11.59
N LEU A 109 15.76 -3.73 -10.91
CA LEU A 109 16.05 -4.69 -9.85
C LEU A 109 15.17 -4.45 -8.63
N LEU A 110 15.03 -3.19 -8.21
CA LEU A 110 14.17 -2.81 -7.08
C LEU A 110 12.71 -3.21 -7.32
N ARG A 111 12.21 -3.07 -8.55
CA ARG A 111 10.86 -3.54 -8.92
C ARG A 111 10.70 -5.06 -8.84
N SER A 112 11.72 -5.80 -9.26
CA SER A 112 11.72 -7.27 -9.15
C SER A 112 11.68 -7.70 -7.68
N LEU A 113 12.55 -7.10 -6.85
CA LEU A 113 12.56 -7.35 -5.40
C LEU A 113 11.24 -6.96 -4.76
N ASP A 114 10.65 -5.82 -5.14
CA ASP A 114 9.38 -5.38 -4.61
C ASP A 114 8.25 -6.39 -4.87
N ARG A 115 8.19 -6.91 -6.09
CA ARG A 115 7.24 -7.97 -6.45
C ARG A 115 7.47 -9.24 -5.64
N GLN A 116 8.72 -9.65 -5.47
CA GLN A 116 9.05 -10.84 -4.67
C GLN A 116 8.63 -10.69 -3.21
N VAL A 117 8.89 -9.52 -2.62
CA VAL A 117 8.46 -9.20 -1.25
C VAL A 117 6.94 -9.18 -1.13
N ALA A 118 6.23 -8.59 -2.10
CA ALA A 118 4.77 -8.58 -2.12
C ALA A 118 4.19 -10.00 -2.21
N GLU A 119 4.74 -10.86 -3.07
CA GLU A 119 4.31 -12.27 -3.19
C GLU A 119 4.66 -13.09 -1.95
N PHE A 120 5.82 -12.85 -1.34
CA PHE A 120 6.18 -13.50 -0.08
C PHE A 120 5.22 -13.11 1.05
N ARG A 121 4.88 -11.82 1.18
CA ARG A 121 3.89 -11.34 2.16
C ARG A 121 2.54 -12.00 1.95
N LYS A 122 2.01 -12.05 0.72
CA LYS A 122 0.75 -12.75 0.41
C LYS A 122 0.77 -14.22 0.86
N ARG A 123 1.90 -14.92 0.66
CA ARG A 123 2.04 -16.32 1.09
C ARG A 123 2.05 -16.45 2.61
N CYS A 124 2.77 -15.58 3.31
CA CYS A 124 2.78 -15.53 4.77
C CYS A 124 1.41 -15.18 5.33
N ASP A 125 0.74 -14.15 4.81
CA ASP A 125 -0.60 -13.75 5.21
C ASP A 125 -1.61 -14.88 4.98
N GLY A 126 -1.53 -15.57 3.84
CA GLY A 126 -2.34 -16.76 3.57
C GLY A 126 -2.03 -17.96 4.47
N ALA A 127 -0.79 -18.10 4.97
CA ALA A 127 -0.45 -19.10 5.98
C ALA A 127 -1.05 -18.73 7.35
N VAL A 128 -0.89 -17.47 7.78
CA VAL A 128 -1.47 -16.96 9.03
C VAL A 128 -3.00 -17.08 9.01
N ALA A 129 -3.65 -16.70 7.91
CA ALA A 129 -5.10 -16.83 7.75
C ALA A 129 -5.56 -18.30 7.87
N ARG A 130 -4.79 -19.26 7.33
CA ARG A 130 -5.07 -20.69 7.48
C ARG A 130 -4.89 -21.17 8.91
N ASP A 131 -3.84 -20.74 9.61
CA ASP A 131 -3.61 -21.12 11.00
C ASP A 131 -4.73 -20.59 11.91
N VAL A 132 -5.13 -19.34 11.70
CA VAL A 132 -6.27 -18.73 12.40
C VAL A 132 -7.56 -19.49 12.10
N ALA A 133 -7.84 -19.81 10.84
CA ALA A 133 -9.03 -20.58 10.47
C ALA A 133 -9.04 -21.97 11.13
N THR A 134 -7.91 -22.65 11.15
CA THR A 134 -7.72 -23.94 11.84
C THR A 134 -7.96 -23.80 13.34
N SER A 135 -7.39 -22.77 13.99
CA SER A 135 -7.56 -22.52 15.43
C SER A 135 -9.02 -22.29 15.81
N LEU A 136 -9.80 -21.67 14.93
CA LEU A 136 -11.24 -21.42 15.10
C LEU A 136 -12.10 -22.56 14.58
N HIS A 137 -11.48 -23.64 14.10
CA HIS A 137 -12.12 -24.80 13.50
C HIS A 137 -13.07 -24.43 12.35
N LEU A 138 -12.77 -23.35 11.61
CA LEU A 138 -13.54 -22.92 10.45
C LEU A 138 -13.31 -23.88 9.28
N THR A 139 -14.39 -24.38 8.71
CA THR A 139 -14.33 -25.25 7.54
C THR A 139 -14.12 -24.42 6.26
N PRO A 140 -13.59 -25.03 5.18
CA PRO A 140 -13.48 -24.35 3.89
C PRO A 140 -14.81 -23.76 3.38
N ARG A 141 -15.92 -24.43 3.69
CA ARG A 141 -17.26 -23.98 3.29
C ARG A 141 -17.74 -22.76 4.07
N GLU A 142 -17.45 -22.72 5.37
CA GLU A 142 -17.74 -21.58 6.24
C GLU A 142 -16.90 -20.36 5.83
N LEU A 143 -15.62 -20.55 5.49
CA LEU A 143 -14.77 -19.49 4.91
C LEU A 143 -15.33 -18.97 3.58
N ALA A 144 -15.75 -19.85 2.67
CA ALA A 144 -16.34 -19.44 1.40
C ALA A 144 -17.63 -18.62 1.60
N VAL A 145 -18.50 -19.03 2.53
CA VAL A 145 -19.70 -18.26 2.88
C VAL A 145 -19.34 -16.90 3.49
N LEU A 146 -18.37 -16.86 4.41
CA LEU A 146 -17.90 -15.64 5.06
C LEU A 146 -17.27 -14.65 4.06
N ALA A 147 -16.53 -15.13 3.06
CA ALA A 147 -15.99 -14.28 1.98
C ALA A 147 -17.10 -13.63 1.14
N GLN A 148 -18.11 -14.41 0.72
CA GLN A 148 -19.24 -13.87 -0.03
C GLN A 148 -20.13 -12.94 0.81
N LEU A 149 -20.19 -13.17 2.13
CA LEU A 149 -20.86 -12.27 3.08
C LEU A 149 -20.17 -10.90 3.14
N ALA A 150 -18.84 -10.88 3.11
CA ALA A 150 -18.04 -9.65 3.10
C ALA A 150 -18.15 -8.87 1.78
N ASP A 151 -18.43 -9.56 0.67
CA ASP A 151 -18.80 -8.93 -0.61
C ASP A 151 -20.21 -8.30 -0.61
N GLY A 152 -20.92 -8.30 0.53
CA GLY A 152 -22.24 -7.68 0.66
C GLY A 152 -23.40 -8.52 0.12
N LEU A 153 -23.17 -9.78 -0.27
CA LEU A 153 -24.22 -10.61 -0.87
C LEU A 153 -25.28 -11.07 0.14
N THR A 154 -26.53 -11.22 -0.33
CA THR A 154 -27.62 -11.83 0.46
C THR A 154 -27.45 -13.34 0.55
N ALA A 155 -28.04 -14.00 1.55
CA ALA A 155 -27.91 -15.45 1.73
C ALA A 155 -28.39 -16.25 0.50
N GLY A 156 -29.48 -15.81 -0.15
CA GLY A 156 -29.92 -16.38 -1.43
C GLY A 156 -28.91 -16.21 -2.57
N ALA A 157 -28.25 -15.05 -2.68
CA ALA A 157 -27.20 -14.81 -3.67
C ALA A 157 -25.94 -15.65 -3.41
N ILE A 158 -25.53 -15.78 -2.14
CA ILE A 158 -24.45 -16.67 -1.71
C ILE A 158 -24.81 -18.12 -2.06
N GLY A 159 -26.05 -18.54 -1.80
CA GLY A 159 -26.54 -19.87 -2.11
C GLY A 159 -26.42 -20.21 -3.59
N ARG A 160 -26.86 -19.30 -4.46
CA ARG A 160 -26.72 -19.43 -5.92
C ARG A 160 -25.25 -19.54 -6.34
N ARG A 161 -24.36 -18.68 -5.84
CA ARG A 161 -22.94 -18.69 -6.21
C ARG A 161 -22.21 -19.95 -5.74
N LEU A 162 -22.57 -20.45 -4.57
CA LEU A 162 -21.93 -21.63 -3.97
C LEU A 162 -22.64 -22.94 -4.33
N LEU A 163 -23.73 -22.91 -5.10
CA LEU A 163 -24.56 -24.07 -5.44
C LEU A 163 -25.11 -24.81 -4.21
N ILE A 164 -25.64 -24.05 -3.24
CA ILE A 164 -26.37 -24.55 -2.06
C ILE A 164 -27.64 -23.75 -1.80
N THR A 165 -28.55 -24.31 -1.02
CA THR A 165 -29.78 -23.61 -0.63
C THR A 165 -29.49 -22.45 0.32
N GLU A 166 -30.33 -21.41 0.29
CA GLU A 166 -30.28 -20.28 1.23
C GLU A 166 -30.33 -20.75 2.70
N ARG A 167 -31.17 -21.76 2.99
CA ARG A 167 -31.23 -22.41 4.30
C ARG A 167 -29.87 -22.99 4.73
N THR A 168 -29.12 -23.60 3.81
CA THR A 168 -27.78 -24.12 4.10
C THR A 168 -26.78 -22.99 4.33
N VAL A 169 -26.90 -21.86 3.62
CA VAL A 169 -26.10 -20.66 3.90
C VAL A 169 -26.34 -20.14 5.31
N HIS A 170 -27.61 -20.03 5.76
CA HIS A 170 -27.92 -19.62 7.12
C HIS A 170 -27.28 -20.53 8.17
N LYS A 171 -27.34 -21.85 7.97
CA LYS A 171 -26.66 -22.82 8.85
C LYS A 171 -25.15 -22.62 8.91
N HIS A 172 -24.51 -22.30 7.78
CA HIS A 172 -23.08 -21.97 7.79
C HIS A 172 -22.80 -20.65 8.52
N LEU A 173 -23.65 -19.63 8.34
CA LEU A 173 -23.51 -18.34 9.03
C LEU A 173 -23.67 -18.47 10.55
N GLU A 174 -24.65 -19.24 11.03
CA GLU A 174 -24.83 -19.53 12.45
C GLU A 174 -23.56 -20.13 13.07
N ARG A 175 -22.95 -21.11 12.39
CA ARG A 175 -21.70 -21.74 12.83
C ARG A 175 -20.52 -20.77 12.77
N VAL A 176 -20.43 -19.95 11.73
CA VAL A 176 -19.41 -18.90 11.61
C VAL A 176 -19.53 -17.91 12.76
N TYR A 177 -20.74 -17.44 13.08
CA TYR A 177 -20.97 -16.48 14.16
C TYR A 177 -20.57 -17.06 15.51
N ALA A 178 -20.94 -18.31 15.78
CA ALA A 178 -20.52 -19.02 16.98
C ALA A 178 -18.99 -19.14 17.08
N LYS A 179 -18.31 -19.55 15.99
CA LYS A 179 -16.85 -19.71 15.95
C LYS A 179 -16.10 -18.38 16.05
N LEU A 180 -16.65 -17.30 15.51
CA LEU A 180 -16.06 -15.96 15.59
C LEU A 180 -16.40 -15.22 16.90
N GLY A 181 -17.35 -15.73 17.70
CA GLY A 181 -17.80 -15.10 18.94
C GLY A 181 -18.60 -13.80 18.70
N VAL A 182 -19.40 -13.77 17.64
CA VAL A 182 -20.18 -12.60 17.21
C VAL A 182 -21.66 -12.96 17.07
N ARG A 183 -22.53 -11.95 16.97
CA ARG A 183 -23.99 -12.15 16.92
C ARG A 183 -24.65 -11.69 15.63
N ASP A 184 -23.93 -10.94 14.82
CA ASP A 184 -24.47 -10.34 13.61
C ASP A 184 -23.47 -10.35 12.45
N ARG A 185 -24.01 -10.05 11.27
CA ARG A 185 -23.30 -10.01 10.00
C ARG A 185 -22.12 -9.05 10.02
N LEU A 186 -22.30 -7.83 10.51
CA LEU A 186 -21.28 -6.80 10.48
C LEU A 186 -20.12 -7.17 11.42
N GLY A 187 -20.45 -7.64 12.63
CA GLY A 187 -19.53 -8.18 13.60
C GLY A 187 -18.70 -9.33 13.04
N ALA A 188 -19.32 -10.26 12.29
CA ALA A 188 -18.60 -11.35 11.62
C ALA A 188 -17.58 -10.85 10.60
N VAL A 189 -17.97 -9.92 9.74
CA VAL A 189 -17.05 -9.33 8.75
C VAL A 189 -15.92 -8.59 9.44
N LEU A 190 -16.21 -7.69 10.39
CA LEU A 190 -15.20 -6.91 11.10
C LEU A 190 -14.28 -7.77 11.96
N ARG A 191 -14.79 -8.85 12.56
CA ARG A 191 -13.98 -9.79 13.33
C ARG A 191 -13.07 -10.60 12.41
N ALA A 192 -13.58 -11.10 11.30
CA ALA A 192 -12.80 -11.82 10.31
C ALA A 192 -11.68 -10.94 9.69
N GLN A 193 -11.96 -9.66 9.40
CA GLN A 193 -10.95 -8.70 8.94
C GLN A 193 -9.88 -8.39 10.01
N ARG A 194 -10.26 -8.30 11.29
CA ARG A 194 -9.30 -8.12 12.39
C ARG A 194 -8.40 -9.34 12.57
N LEU A 195 -8.91 -10.52 12.29
CA LEU A 195 -8.21 -11.79 12.40
C LEU A 195 -7.39 -12.15 11.14
N GLY A 196 -7.41 -11.31 10.10
CA GLY A 196 -6.71 -11.59 8.84
C GLY A 196 -7.33 -12.71 8.00
N LEU A 197 -8.57 -13.13 8.31
CA LEU A 197 -9.31 -14.12 7.53
C LEU A 197 -9.92 -13.53 6.24
N LEU A 198 -10.06 -12.20 6.19
CA LEU A 198 -10.56 -11.44 5.06
C LEU A 198 -9.73 -10.17 4.89
N ASP A 199 -9.56 -9.72 3.65
CA ASP A 199 -8.94 -8.44 3.36
C ASP A 199 -9.76 -7.27 3.89
N ARG A 200 -9.05 -6.24 4.37
CA ARG A 200 -9.63 -4.95 4.73
C ARG A 200 -9.73 -4.13 3.43
N ARG A 201 -10.88 -4.22 2.76
CA ARG A 201 -11.21 -3.35 1.62
C ARG A 201 -11.59 -1.95 2.09
#